data_AF-A0A949F9I4-F1
#
_entry.id   AF-A0A949F9I4-F1
#
_cell.length_a   1.000
_cell.length_b   1.000
_cell.length_c   1.000
_cell.angle_alpha   90.00
_cell.angle_beta   90.00
_cell.angle_gamma   90.00
#
_symmetry.space_group_name_H-M   'P 1'
#
loop_
_entity.id
_entity.type
_entity.pdbx_description
1 polymer ?
#
loop_
_entity_poly.entity_id
_entity_poly.type
_entity_poly.pdbx_seq_one_letter_code
_entity_poly.pdbx_strand_id
1 'polypeptide(L)' 'MTETEILAKIENYMKKNNLRQWELAREIGVPEATLNRWLRRKTSISNAYLVILKEKGII' A
#
# COMPACT_ATOMS: atom_id res chain seq x y z
N MET A 1 12.96 4.55 -6.49
CA MET A 1 11.55 4.21 -6.76
C MET A 1 10.72 5.42 -6.37
N THR A 2 9.93 5.94 -7.29
CA THR A 2 9.05 7.09 -7.06
C THR A 2 7.79 6.67 -6.28
N GLU A 3 7.10 7.63 -5.68
CA GLU A 3 5.83 7.36 -4.98
C GLU A 3 4.77 6.76 -5.92
N THR A 4 4.73 7.21 -7.18
CA THR A 4 3.87 6.63 -8.22
C THR A 4 4.16 5.16 -8.49
N GLU A 5 5.43 4.76 -8.55
CA GLU A 5 5.84 3.36 -8.74
C GLU A 5 5.45 2.49 -7.54
N ILE A 6 5.59 3.02 -6.32
CA ILE A 6 5.17 2.35 -5.08
C ILE A 6 3.66 2.08 -5.10
N LEU A 7 2.86 3.09 -5.44
CA LEU A 7 1.40 2.93 -5.53
C LEU A 7 1.00 1.92 -6.61
N ALA A 8 1.66 1.93 -7.78
CA ALA A 8 1.41 0.95 -8.82
C ALA A 8 1.72 -0.49 -8.36
N LYS A 9 2.80 -0.68 -7.59
CA LYS A 9 3.12 -1.98 -6.99
C LYS A 9 2.09 -2.44 -5.98
N ILE A 10 1.60 -1.54 -5.12
CA ILE A 10 0.51 -1.81 -4.17
C ILE A 10 -0.76 -2.27 -4.93
N GLU A 11 -1.18 -1.53 -5.96
CA GLU A 11 -2.36 -1.88 -6.76
C GLU A 11 -2.19 -3.24 -7.46
N ASN A 12 -1.00 -3.51 -8.00
CA ASN A 12 -0.70 -4.78 -8.65
C ASN A 12 -0.70 -5.95 -7.66
N TYR A 13 -0.16 -5.75 -6.45
CA TYR A 13 -0.22 -6.74 -5.38
C TYR A 13 -1.66 -7.06 -5.00
N MET A 14 -2.51 -6.04 -4.85
CA MET A 14 -3.94 -6.24 -4.58
C MET A 14 -4.61 -7.04 -5.70
N LYS A 15 -4.39 -6.66 -6.96
CA LYS A 15 -4.97 -7.36 -8.12
C LYS A 15 -4.51 -8.81 -8.21
N LYS A 16 -3.21 -9.07 -8.05
CA LYS A 16 -2.61 -10.41 -8.15
C LYS A 16 -3.15 -11.36 -7.08
N ASN A 17 -3.37 -10.85 -5.87
CA ASN A 17 -3.87 -11.63 -4.74
C ASN A 17 -5.39 -11.54 -4.57
N ASN A 18 -6.11 -10.87 -5.48
CA ASN A 18 -7.54 -10.61 -5.40
C ASN A 18 -7.98 -9.97 -4.06
N LEU A 19 -7.14 -9.08 -3.51
CA LEU A 19 -7.38 -8.42 -2.23
C LEU A 19 -8.24 -7.17 -2.40
N ARG A 20 -9.23 -7.04 -1.54
CA ARG A 20 -9.91 -5.78 -1.27
C ARG A 20 -8.99 -4.85 -0.48
N GLN A 21 -9.27 -3.55 -0.57
CA GLN A 21 -8.46 -2.53 0.10
C GLN A 21 -8.40 -2.72 1.62
N TRP A 22 -9.53 -3.06 2.25
CA TRP A 22 -9.59 -3.34 3.68
C TRP A 22 -8.76 -4.56 4.10
N GLU A 23 -8.64 -5.57 3.23
CA GLU A 23 -7.83 -6.77 3.50
C GLU A 23 -6.34 -6.42 3.51
N LEU A 24 -5.88 -5.70 2.49
CA LEU A 24 -4.48 -5.25 2.46
C LEU A 24 -4.17 -4.30 3.62
N ALA A 25 -5.08 -3.37 3.92
CA ALA A 25 -4.90 -2.43 5.03
C ALA A 25 -4.72 -3.17 6.36
N ARG A 26 -5.53 -4.22 6.59
CA ARG A 26 -5.39 -5.10 7.75
C ARG A 26 -4.06 -5.85 7.76
N GLU A 27 -3.60 -6.34 6.60
CA GLU A 27 -2.35 -7.10 6.47
C GLU A 27 -1.10 -6.26 6.76
N ILE A 28 -1.10 -4.99 6.36
CA ILE A 28 0.01 -4.04 6.60
C ILE A 28 -0.17 -3.22 7.89
N GLY A 29 -1.24 -3.47 8.66
CA GLY A 29 -1.46 -2.86 9.96
C GLY A 29 -1.85 -1.37 9.92
N VAL A 30 -2.54 -0.93 8.87
CA VAL A 30 -3.01 0.47 8.74
C VAL A 30 -4.53 0.55 8.66
N PRO A 31 -5.14 1.68 9.06
CA PRO A 31 -6.53 1.94 8.77
C PRO A 31 -6.79 1.93 7.26
N GLU A 32 -7.90 1.36 6.81
CA GLU A 32 -8.29 1.35 5.39
C GLU A 32 -8.33 2.78 4.80
N ALA A 33 -8.77 3.76 5.60
CA ALA A 33 -8.77 5.16 5.22
C ALA A 33 -7.37 5.71 4.90
N THR A 34 -6.33 5.24 5.60
CA THR A 34 -4.94 5.62 5.33
C THR A 34 -4.49 5.08 3.99
N LEU A 35 -4.73 3.79 3.71
CA LEU A 35 -4.44 3.18 2.42
C LEU A 35 -5.23 3.87 1.28
N ASN A 36 -6.49 4.24 1.52
CA ASN A 36 -7.32 4.98 0.56
C ASN A 36 -6.66 6.31 0.16
N ARG A 37 -6.18 7.06 1.16
CA ARG A 37 -5.55 8.35 0.93
C ARG A 37 -4.24 8.21 0.15
N TRP A 38 -3.46 7.15 0.38
CA TRP A 38 -2.26 6.84 -0.43
C TRP A 38 -2.63 6.56 -1.88
N LEU A 39 -3.58 5.65 -2.12
CA LEU A 39 -4.03 5.30 -3.49
C LEU A 39 -4.59 6.51 -4.24
N ARG A 40 -5.27 7.42 -3.52
CA ARG A 40 -5.77 8.69 -4.07
C ARG A 40 -4.73 9.82 -4.12
N ARG A 41 -3.47 9.55 -3.78
CA ARG A 41 -2.36 10.52 -3.76
C ARG A 41 -2.63 11.76 -2.88
N LYS A 42 -3.44 11.60 -1.83
CA LYS A 42 -3.81 12.67 -0.89
C LYS A 42 -2.81 12.82 0.27
N THR A 43 -2.04 11.79 0.54
CA THR A 43 -0.98 11.77 1.55
C THR A 43 0.15 10.91 1.07
N SER A 44 1.37 11.30 1.41
CA SER A 44 2.55 10.50 1.12
C SER A 44 2.71 9.32 2.09
N ILE A 45 3.39 8.29 1.63
CA ILE A 45 3.72 7.10 2.42
C ILE A 45 4.97 7.40 3.25
N SER A 46 4.86 7.30 4.58
CA SER A 46 6.00 7.52 5.47
C SER A 46 7.01 6.37 5.38
N ASN A 47 8.27 6.66 5.74
CA ASN A 47 9.35 5.66 5.70
C ASN A 47 9.05 4.39 6.51
N ALA A 48 8.34 4.51 7.64
CA ALA A 48 7.95 3.35 8.45
C ALA A 48 7.09 2.36 7.65
N TYR A 49 6.14 2.86 6.85
CA TYR A 49 5.29 2.01 6.03
C TYR A 49 6.02 1.47 4.80
N LEU A 50 7.01 2.20 4.27
CA LEU A 50 7.87 1.67 3.19
C LEU A 50 8.66 0.44 3.65
N VAL A 51 9.10 0.40 4.91
CA VAL A 51 9.76 -0.79 5.49
C VAL A 51 8.78 -1.96 5.54
N ILE A 52 7.57 -1.74 6.07
CA ILE A 52 6.53 -2.78 6.15
C ILE A 52 6.17 -3.32 4.76
N LEU A 53 5.99 -2.45 3.77
CA LEU A 53 5.68 -2.85 2.40
C LEU A 53 6.80 -3.69 1.76
N LYS A 54 8.07 -3.40 2.07
CA LYS A 54 9.23 -4.20 1.63
C LYS A 54 9.28 -5.56 2.32
N GLU A 55 9.08 -5.60 3.64
CA GLU A 55 9.06 -6.85 4.41
C GLU A 55 7.96 -7.80 3.95
N LYS A 56 6.81 -7.24 3.52
CA LYS A 56 5.70 -7.99 2.93
C LYS A 56 5.91 -8.37 1.46
N GLY A 57 7.00 -7.96 0.84
CA GLY A 57 7.29 -8.22 -0.58
C GLY A 57 6.33 -7.52 -1.55
N ILE A 58 5.68 -6.44 -1.12
CA ILE A 58 4.77 -5.63 -1.94
C ILE A 58 5.59 -4.70 -2.85
N ILE A 59 6.65 -4.09 -2.32
CA ILE A 59 7.53 -3.17 -3.06
C ILE A 59 8.99 -3.58 -3.11
#